data_AF-A0A1F3SGC4-F1
#
_entry.id   AF-A0A1F3SGC4-F1
#
_cell.length_a   1.000
_cell.length_b   1.000
_cell.length_c   1.000
_cell.angle_alpha   90.00
_cell.angle_beta   90.00
_cell.angle_gamma   90.00
#
_symmetry.space_group_name_H-M   'P 1'
#
loop_
_entity.id
_entity.type
_entity.pdbx_description
1 polymer ?
#
loop_
_entity_poly.entity_id
_entity_poly.type
_entity_poly.pdbx_seq_one_letter_code
_entity_poly.pdbx_strand_id
1 'polypeptide(L)'
;MKSFIAIAVLGMVLFAKSPLVQAQECQQQLNEALRQIRELQQPVVRLTLPKLTGILKTRVTQYQADRICKDKGMRLPTARELVQVAQIENGAEGVSETKRDGYYLVKGSDSAGNPDHFYFSPKGYKRPSRDLGEYWFWSSSVRPDDSDYAYVLGGGVGLIDYLSRSNAYSYNAVRCVRSR
;
A
#
# COMPACT_ATOMS: atom_id res chain seq x y z
N MET A 1 -79.44 39.86 0.86
CA MET A 1 -78.09 39.63 1.40
C MET A 1 -77.82 38.14 1.37
N LYS A 2 -77.07 37.66 0.37
CA LYS A 2 -76.76 36.25 0.16
C LYS A 2 -75.24 36.05 0.28
N SER A 3 -74.85 35.20 1.21
CA SER A 3 -73.50 34.68 1.44
C SER A 3 -72.93 33.98 0.21
N PHE A 4 -71.63 34.10 -0.02
CA PHE A 4 -70.81 33.01 -0.55
C PHE A 4 -69.38 33.09 0.03
N ILE A 5 -69.04 32.05 0.78
CA ILE A 5 -67.69 31.66 1.15
C ILE A 5 -67.07 31.00 -0.09
N ALA A 6 -65.90 31.45 -0.52
CA ALA A 6 -65.08 30.75 -1.51
C ALA A 6 -63.70 30.48 -0.90
N ILE A 7 -63.50 29.20 -0.57
CA ILE A 7 -62.25 28.59 -0.18
C ILE A 7 -61.34 28.56 -1.41
N ALA A 8 -60.17 29.20 -1.33
CA ALA A 8 -59.07 28.94 -2.26
C ALA A 8 -57.99 28.13 -1.52
N VAL A 9 -58.20 26.82 -1.49
CA VAL A 9 -57.11 25.85 -1.38
C VAL A 9 -56.40 25.88 -2.73
N LEU A 10 -55.11 26.22 -2.78
CA LEU A 10 -54.11 25.64 -3.69
C LEU A 10 -52.79 26.41 -3.55
N GLY A 11 -51.71 25.71 -3.21
CA GLY A 11 -50.38 26.31 -3.25
C GLY A 11 -49.27 25.56 -2.53
N MET A 12 -49.53 24.45 -1.84
CA MET A 12 -48.47 23.50 -1.51
C MET A 12 -48.18 22.64 -2.73
N VAL A 13 -47.46 23.21 -3.70
CA VAL A 13 -46.69 22.41 -4.66
C VAL A 13 -45.61 21.73 -3.83
N LEU A 14 -45.86 20.46 -3.49
CA LEU A 14 -44.81 19.52 -3.12
C LEU A 14 -43.84 19.50 -4.30
N PHE A 15 -42.73 20.24 -4.19
CA PHE A 15 -41.63 20.18 -5.14
C PHE A 15 -41.01 18.78 -5.02
N ALA A 16 -41.60 17.79 -5.70
CA ALA A 16 -40.87 16.61 -6.09
C ALA A 16 -39.66 17.12 -6.87
N LYS A 17 -38.47 17.03 -6.26
CA LYS A 17 -37.22 17.39 -6.92
C LYS A 17 -37.21 16.65 -8.26
N SER A 18 -36.83 17.36 -9.33
CA SER A 18 -36.77 16.70 -10.63
C SER A 18 -35.80 15.51 -10.53
N PRO A 19 -36.08 14.39 -11.24
CA PRO A 19 -35.22 13.21 -11.19
C PRO A 19 -33.74 13.51 -11.50
N LEU A 20 -33.51 14.53 -12.33
CA LEU A 20 -32.18 15.03 -12.66
C LEU A 20 -31.44 15.64 -11.45
N VAL A 21 -32.13 16.47 -10.67
CA VAL A 21 -31.55 17.09 -9.45
C VAL A 21 -31.26 16.02 -8.41
N GLN A 22 -32.15 15.04 -8.26
CA GLN A 22 -31.94 13.92 -7.34
C GLN A 22 -30.75 13.03 -7.75
N ALA A 23 -30.57 12.76 -9.05
CA ALA A 23 -29.43 11.99 -9.55
C ALA A 23 -28.10 12.72 -9.33
N GLN A 24 -28.08 14.05 -9.54
CA GLN A 24 -26.89 14.87 -9.33
C GLN A 24 -26.50 14.95 -7.84
N GLU A 25 -27.47 15.10 -6.94
CA GLU A 25 -27.24 15.06 -5.48
C GLU A 25 -26.67 13.71 -5.04
N CYS A 26 -27.19 12.60 -5.59
CA CYS A 26 -26.68 11.26 -5.30
C CYS A 26 -25.22 11.09 -5.77
N GLN A 27 -24.89 11.55 -6.97
CA GLN A 27 -23.51 11.49 -7.49
C GLN A 27 -22.54 12.30 -6.62
N GLN A 28 -22.98 13.48 -6.15
CA GLN A 28 -22.17 14.31 -5.26
C GLN A 28 -21.95 13.63 -3.90
N GLN A 29 -22.99 13.03 -3.32
CA GLN A 29 -22.89 12.27 -2.08
C GLN A 29 -21.98 11.04 -2.23
N LEU A 30 -22.06 10.33 -3.36
CA LEU A 30 -21.17 9.19 -3.65
C LEU A 30 -19.71 9.63 -3.73
N ASN A 31 -19.42 10.72 -4.44
CA ASN A 31 -18.06 11.24 -4.57
C ASN A 31 -17.50 11.69 -3.21
N GLU A 32 -18.33 12.31 -2.37
CA GLU A 32 -17.96 12.74 -1.02
C GLU A 32 -17.74 11.54 -0.09
N ALA A 33 -18.60 10.52 -0.13
CA ALA A 33 -18.41 9.29 0.63
C ALA A 33 -17.12 8.55 0.22
N LEU A 34 -16.82 8.49 -1.09
CA LEU A 34 -15.56 7.92 -1.59
C LEU A 34 -14.34 8.70 -1.11
N ARG A 35 -14.45 10.04 -1.01
CA ARG A 35 -13.39 10.88 -0.43
C ARG A 35 -13.17 10.54 1.04
N GLN A 36 -14.23 10.50 1.84
CA GLN A 36 -14.16 10.17 3.27
C GLN A 36 -13.58 8.77 3.51
N ILE A 37 -13.97 7.77 2.70
CA ILE A 37 -13.39 6.42 2.77
C ILE A 37 -11.88 6.46 2.53
N ARG A 38 -11.39 7.20 1.52
CA ARG A 38 -9.94 7.34 1.27
C ARG A 38 -9.21 8.01 2.45
N GLU A 39 -9.83 9.04 3.03
CA GLU A 39 -9.26 9.76 4.18
C GLU A 39 -9.16 8.85 5.42
N LEU A 40 -10.14 7.99 5.66
CA LEU A 40 -10.14 7.03 6.77
C LEU A 40 -9.25 5.80 6.51
N GLN A 41 -9.04 5.42 5.25
CA GLN A 41 -8.17 4.29 4.91
C GLN A 41 -6.69 4.58 5.22
N GLN A 42 -6.21 5.82 5.04
CA GLN A 42 -4.79 6.14 5.29
C GLN A 42 -4.34 5.92 6.75
N PRO A 43 -5.07 6.39 7.78
CA PRO A 43 -4.76 6.09 9.18
C PRO A 43 -4.81 4.60 9.51
N VAL A 44 -5.80 3.88 8.98
CA VAL A 44 -5.95 2.43 9.21
C VAL A 44 -4.76 1.68 8.61
N VAL A 45 -4.36 2.00 7.38
CA VAL A 45 -3.18 1.41 6.73
C VAL A 45 -1.92 1.67 7.57
N ARG A 46 -1.75 2.90 8.11
CA ARG A 46 -0.65 3.24 9.02
C ARG A 46 -0.62 2.40 10.29
N LEU A 47 -1.77 2.15 10.91
CA LEU A 47 -1.87 1.30 12.11
C LEU A 47 -1.55 -0.16 11.80
N THR A 48 -1.80 -0.58 10.56
CA THR A 48 -1.50 -1.94 10.07
C THR A 48 -0.12 -2.06 9.42
N LEU A 49 0.74 -1.04 9.42
CA LEU A 49 2.10 -1.19 8.92
C LEU A 49 2.93 -2.01 9.90
N PRO A 50 3.71 -3.00 9.44
CA PRO A 50 4.65 -3.66 10.31
C PRO A 50 5.75 -2.67 10.70
N LYS A 51 6.04 -2.58 12.00
CA LYS A 51 7.15 -1.79 12.50
C LYS A 51 8.48 -2.49 12.16
N LEU A 52 9.17 -2.01 11.13
CA LEU A 52 10.49 -2.47 10.76
C LEU A 52 11.52 -2.10 11.85
N THR A 53 12.45 -3.00 12.16
CA THR A 53 13.63 -2.67 13.00
C THR A 53 14.53 -1.64 12.32
N GLY A 54 15.55 -1.15 13.03
CA GLY A 54 16.74 -0.58 12.36
C GLY A 54 17.48 -1.63 11.52
N ILE A 55 18.56 -1.22 10.86
CA ILE A 55 19.45 -2.16 10.16
C ILE A 55 20.16 -3.02 11.21
N LEU A 56 19.99 -4.34 11.10
CA LEU A 56 20.58 -5.29 12.04
C LEU A 56 21.92 -5.83 11.54
N LYS A 57 22.05 -6.01 10.22
CA LYS A 57 23.25 -6.52 9.57
C LYS A 57 23.26 -6.10 8.10
N THR A 58 24.45 -6.02 7.52
CA THR A 58 24.66 -5.77 6.09
C THR A 58 25.54 -6.86 5.48
N ARG A 59 25.62 -6.91 4.15
CA ARG A 59 26.43 -7.88 3.37
C ARG A 59 26.09 -9.32 3.70
N VAL A 60 24.79 -9.60 3.69
CA VAL A 60 24.26 -10.94 3.95
C VAL A 60 23.43 -11.44 2.78
N THR A 61 23.39 -12.76 2.64
CA THR A 61 22.46 -13.45 1.75
C THR A 61 21.04 -13.37 2.31
N GLN A 62 20.03 -13.67 1.49
CA GLN A 62 18.64 -13.70 1.95
C GLN A 62 18.43 -14.80 3.01
N TYR A 63 19.09 -15.95 2.86
CA TYR A 63 19.06 -17.04 3.84
C TYR A 63 19.67 -16.65 5.19
N GLN A 64 20.74 -15.84 5.18
CA GLN A 64 21.31 -15.30 6.41
C GLN A 64 20.39 -14.25 7.04
N ALA A 65 19.80 -13.37 6.23
CA ALA A 65 18.84 -12.37 6.69
C ALA A 65 17.64 -13.01 7.40
N ASP A 66 17.09 -14.08 6.84
CA ASP A 66 15.98 -14.83 7.42
C ASP A 66 16.35 -15.45 8.78
N ARG A 67 17.52 -16.10 8.88
CA ARG A 67 18.04 -16.63 10.14
C ARG A 67 18.23 -15.54 11.20
N ILE A 68 18.83 -14.40 10.84
CA ILE A 68 19.02 -13.28 11.76
C ILE A 68 17.69 -12.78 12.34
N CYS A 69 16.63 -12.73 11.53
CA CYS A 69 15.31 -12.36 12.02
C CYS A 69 14.72 -13.45 12.93
N LYS A 70 14.80 -14.73 12.54
CA LYS A 70 14.29 -15.86 13.33
C LYS A 70 14.96 -16.00 14.69
N ASP A 71 16.28 -15.82 14.76
CA ASP A 71 17.06 -15.85 16.01
C ASP A 71 16.62 -14.77 17.00
N LYS A 72 15.91 -13.74 16.53
CA LYS A 72 15.33 -12.65 17.34
C LYS A 72 13.83 -12.83 17.60
N GLY A 73 13.24 -13.97 17.24
CA GLY A 73 11.79 -14.19 17.31
C GLY A 73 11.00 -13.28 16.36
N MET A 74 11.63 -12.88 15.24
CA MET A 74 11.06 -12.00 14.22
C MET A 74 11.06 -12.71 12.85
N ARG A 75 10.60 -12.02 11.82
CA ARG A 75 10.68 -12.48 10.43
C ARG A 75 11.16 -11.37 9.50
N LEU A 76 11.58 -11.74 8.29
CA LEU A 76 11.74 -10.77 7.22
C LEU A 76 10.37 -10.18 6.81
N PRO A 77 10.33 -8.90 6.41
CA PRO A 77 9.14 -8.32 5.81
C PRO A 77 8.84 -8.95 4.45
N THR A 78 7.58 -8.97 4.03
CA THR A 78 7.23 -9.34 2.64
C THR A 78 7.54 -8.19 1.68
N ALA A 79 7.56 -8.46 0.36
CA ALA A 79 7.69 -7.40 -0.63
C ALA A 79 6.58 -6.35 -0.50
N ARG A 80 5.34 -6.78 -0.24
CA ARG A 80 4.19 -5.90 -0.01
C ARG A 80 4.39 -5.00 1.21
N GLU A 81 4.88 -5.55 2.31
CA GLU A 81 5.16 -4.78 3.52
C GLU A 81 6.23 -3.71 3.28
N LEU A 82 7.29 -4.05 2.52
CA LEU A 82 8.34 -3.09 2.16
C LEU A 82 7.80 -1.93 1.30
N VAL A 83 6.97 -2.21 0.28
CA VAL A 83 6.40 -1.14 -0.56
C VAL A 83 5.37 -0.30 0.18
N GLN A 84 4.63 -0.87 1.13
CA GLN A 84 3.71 -0.10 1.96
C GLN A 84 4.49 0.87 2.86
N VAL A 85 5.65 0.46 3.38
CA VAL A 85 6.56 1.38 4.09
C VAL A 85 7.05 2.47 3.13
N ALA A 86 7.50 2.12 1.93
CA ALA A 86 7.93 3.10 0.92
C ALA A 86 6.82 4.12 0.55
N GLN A 87 5.57 3.66 0.46
CA GLN A 87 4.42 4.52 0.21
C GLN A 87 4.19 5.49 1.37
N ILE A 88 4.09 4.96 2.59
CA ILE A 88 3.59 5.72 3.73
C ILE A 88 4.67 6.59 4.36
N GLU A 89 5.91 6.10 4.46
CA GLU A 89 7.01 6.81 5.11
C GLU A 89 7.83 7.63 4.12
N ASN A 90 7.84 7.25 2.84
CA ASN A 90 8.70 7.88 1.83
C ASN A 90 7.94 8.49 0.66
N GLY A 91 6.60 8.40 0.62
CA GLY A 91 5.79 9.10 -0.37
C GLY A 91 5.80 8.48 -1.77
N ALA A 92 6.18 7.22 -1.90
CA ALA A 92 5.90 6.48 -3.14
C ALA A 92 4.38 6.47 -3.41
N GLU A 93 4.01 6.42 -4.68
CA GLU A 93 2.61 6.34 -5.11
C GLU A 93 1.93 5.07 -4.57
N GLY A 94 2.68 3.97 -4.49
CA GLY A 94 2.32 2.80 -3.69
C GLY A 94 1.75 1.66 -4.52
N VAL A 95 0.82 0.94 -3.92
CA VAL A 95 0.31 -0.37 -4.39
C VAL A 95 -1.03 -0.22 -5.11
N SER A 96 -1.24 -1.01 -6.17
CA SER A 96 -2.55 -1.24 -6.78
C SER A 96 -2.79 -2.72 -7.02
N GLU A 97 -4.01 -3.19 -6.74
CA GLU A 97 -4.42 -4.58 -7.04
C GLU A 97 -4.74 -4.79 -8.54
N THR A 98 -4.80 -3.71 -9.32
CA THR A 98 -5.10 -3.74 -10.76
C THR A 98 -4.02 -3.02 -11.55
N LYS A 99 -3.86 -3.38 -12.82
CA LYS A 99 -2.91 -2.72 -13.72
C LYS A 99 -3.26 -1.23 -13.87
N ARG A 100 -2.26 -0.36 -13.73
CA ARG A 100 -2.38 1.09 -13.89
C ARG A 100 -1.15 1.62 -14.63
N ASP A 101 -1.32 2.75 -15.32
CA ASP A 101 -0.21 3.40 -16.01
C ASP A 101 0.85 3.88 -15.01
N GLY A 102 2.12 3.65 -15.34
CA GLY A 102 3.26 3.91 -14.44
C GLY A 102 3.50 2.88 -13.33
N TYR A 103 2.70 1.80 -13.25
CA TYR A 103 2.91 0.73 -12.27
C TYR A 103 3.46 -0.53 -12.95
N TYR A 104 4.40 -1.21 -12.30
CA TYR A 104 4.89 -2.52 -12.75
C TYR A 104 4.39 -3.64 -11.84
N LEU A 105 4.27 -4.83 -12.41
CA LEU A 105 3.80 -6.01 -11.70
C LEU A 105 4.92 -6.62 -10.85
N VAL A 106 4.64 -6.80 -9.56
CA VAL A 106 5.43 -7.59 -8.63
C VAL A 106 4.70 -8.92 -8.43
N LYS A 107 5.35 -10.02 -8.86
CA LYS A 107 4.83 -11.38 -8.70
C LYS A 107 5.50 -12.02 -7.49
N GLY A 108 5.15 -11.57 -6.28
CA GLY A 108 5.68 -12.14 -5.05
C GLY A 108 4.94 -13.41 -4.64
N SER A 109 5.59 -14.23 -3.82
CA SER A 109 4.91 -15.15 -2.90
C SER A 109 5.27 -14.77 -1.46
N ASP A 110 4.43 -15.09 -0.48
CA ASP A 110 4.79 -14.93 0.93
C ASP A 110 5.74 -16.04 1.40
N SER A 111 6.15 -16.00 2.68
CA SER A 111 7.03 -17.01 3.27
C SER A 111 6.41 -18.41 3.39
N ALA A 112 5.10 -18.54 3.20
CA ALA A 112 4.37 -19.81 3.18
C ALA A 112 4.14 -20.31 1.74
N GLY A 113 4.59 -19.56 0.72
CA GLY A 113 4.40 -19.89 -0.70
C GLY A 113 3.05 -19.48 -1.26
N ASN A 114 2.23 -18.71 -0.53
CA ASN A 114 0.99 -18.18 -1.08
C ASN A 114 1.30 -17.06 -2.06
N PRO A 115 0.67 -17.03 -3.25
CA PRO A 115 0.85 -15.94 -4.20
C PRO A 115 0.41 -14.59 -3.61
N ASP A 116 1.25 -13.57 -3.77
CA ASP A 116 0.96 -12.19 -3.40
C ASP A 116 1.36 -11.25 -4.56
N HIS A 117 0.43 -11.10 -5.50
CA HIS A 117 0.64 -10.30 -6.71
C HIS A 117 0.06 -8.90 -6.54
N PHE A 118 0.84 -7.89 -6.92
CA PHE A 118 0.38 -6.51 -6.93
C PHE A 118 1.14 -5.67 -7.94
N TYR A 119 0.56 -4.53 -8.30
CA TYR A 119 1.23 -3.51 -9.09
C TYR A 119 1.81 -2.44 -8.16
N PHE A 120 3.02 -1.95 -8.45
CA PHE A 120 3.67 -0.93 -7.63
C PHE A 120 4.23 0.20 -8.48
N SER A 121 4.14 1.42 -7.95
CA SER A 121 4.75 2.63 -8.52
C SER A 121 5.63 3.32 -7.47
N PRO A 122 6.94 3.51 -7.75
CA PRO A 122 7.87 4.25 -6.90
C PRO A 122 7.74 5.76 -7.09
N LYS A 123 6.85 6.23 -7.98
CA LYS A 123 6.72 7.65 -8.31
C LYS A 123 6.46 8.47 -7.05
N GLY A 124 7.20 9.57 -6.87
CA GLY A 124 7.10 10.40 -5.66
C GLY A 124 7.93 9.91 -4.47
N TYR A 125 8.59 8.75 -4.56
CA TYR A 125 9.47 8.25 -3.51
C TYR A 125 10.58 9.24 -3.18
N LYS A 126 10.68 9.59 -1.90
CA LYS A 126 11.70 10.45 -1.33
C LYS A 126 12.70 9.58 -0.60
N ARG A 127 13.93 9.56 -1.10
CA ARG A 127 15.05 8.82 -0.51
C ARG A 127 15.18 9.15 0.99
N PRO A 128 15.11 8.16 1.90
CA PRO A 128 15.42 8.34 3.31
C PRO A 128 16.85 8.84 3.50
N SER A 129 17.09 9.62 4.55
CA SER A 129 18.45 10.07 4.88
C SER A 129 19.30 8.93 5.45
N ARG A 130 20.63 9.09 5.30
CA ARG A 130 21.66 8.17 5.84
C ARG A 130 21.52 6.74 5.29
N ASP A 131 21.97 5.78 6.08
CA ASP A 131 22.00 4.34 5.81
C ASP A 131 20.70 3.82 5.18
N LEU A 132 19.54 4.31 5.59
CA LEU A 132 18.26 3.83 5.05
C LEU A 132 18.11 4.07 3.54
N GLY A 133 18.77 5.09 3.01
CA GLY A 133 18.79 5.40 1.57
C GLY A 133 19.94 4.72 0.81
N GLU A 134 20.80 3.94 1.45
CA GLU A 134 22.03 3.40 0.83
C GLU A 134 21.99 1.89 0.57
N TYR A 135 21.05 1.18 1.20
CA TYR A 135 20.97 -0.27 1.13
C TYR A 135 19.75 -0.78 0.37
N TRP A 136 19.87 -2.01 -0.10
CA TRP A 136 18.79 -2.87 -0.54
C TRP A 136 18.31 -3.70 0.65
N PHE A 137 17.01 -3.71 0.91
CA PHE A 137 16.43 -4.43 2.04
C PHE A 137 15.84 -5.75 1.58
N TRP A 138 16.30 -6.85 2.17
CA TRP A 138 15.76 -8.18 1.90
C TRP A 138 14.30 -8.30 2.31
N SER A 139 13.52 -8.99 1.47
CA SER A 139 12.20 -9.48 1.83
C SER A 139 12.19 -11.02 2.00
N SER A 140 11.13 -11.53 2.59
CA SER A 140 10.78 -12.95 2.57
C SER A 140 10.17 -13.40 1.25
N SER A 141 9.77 -12.47 0.38
CA SER A 141 9.05 -12.80 -0.85
C SER A 141 9.98 -13.30 -1.94
N VAL A 142 9.65 -14.47 -2.49
CA VAL A 142 10.39 -15.11 -3.58
C VAL A 142 9.65 -14.99 -4.90
N ARG A 143 10.37 -15.10 -6.01
CA ARG A 143 9.76 -15.20 -7.33
C ARG A 143 9.12 -16.58 -7.51
N PRO A 144 7.87 -16.66 -8.01
CA PRO A 144 7.17 -17.94 -8.20
C PRO A 144 7.75 -18.75 -9.35
N ASP A 145 8.37 -18.09 -10.33
CA ASP A 145 8.99 -18.72 -11.49
C ASP A 145 10.46 -19.08 -11.26
N ASP A 146 11.08 -18.54 -10.21
CA ASP A 146 12.47 -18.81 -9.86
C ASP A 146 12.72 -18.61 -8.37
N SER A 147 12.71 -19.72 -7.61
CA SER A 147 12.89 -19.68 -6.16
C SER A 147 14.30 -19.31 -5.70
N ASP A 148 15.26 -19.21 -6.61
CA ASP A 148 16.63 -18.76 -6.31
C ASP A 148 16.70 -17.23 -6.18
N TYR A 149 15.63 -16.50 -6.52
CA TYR A 149 15.55 -15.06 -6.40
C TYR A 149 14.52 -14.62 -5.36
N ALA A 150 14.88 -13.60 -4.59
CA ALA A 150 13.99 -12.94 -3.64
C ALA A 150 13.91 -11.44 -3.93
N TYR A 151 12.75 -10.87 -3.63
CA TYR A 151 12.50 -9.46 -3.80
C TYR A 151 13.26 -8.62 -2.76
N VAL A 152 13.72 -7.46 -3.19
CA VAL A 152 14.41 -6.45 -2.38
C VAL A 152 13.82 -5.08 -2.62
N LEU A 153 13.85 -4.21 -1.61
CA LEU A 153 13.55 -2.78 -1.77
C LEU A 153 14.84 -1.97 -1.80
N GLY A 154 15.10 -1.24 -2.88
CA GLY A 154 16.24 -0.32 -2.98
C GLY A 154 15.96 0.98 -2.24
N GLY A 155 16.55 1.19 -1.06
CA GLY A 155 16.33 2.39 -0.24
C GLY A 155 16.69 3.71 -0.92
N GLY A 156 17.62 3.70 -1.88
CA GLY A 156 18.01 4.90 -2.61
C GLY A 156 16.96 5.40 -3.61
N VAL A 157 16.14 4.50 -4.14
CA VAL A 157 15.27 4.75 -5.31
C VAL A 157 13.83 4.31 -5.11
N GLY A 158 13.53 3.57 -4.03
CA GLY A 158 12.20 3.07 -3.72
C GLY A 158 11.71 1.97 -4.66
N LEU A 159 12.60 1.35 -5.44
CA LEU A 159 12.26 0.29 -6.39
C LEU A 159 12.25 -1.07 -5.71
N ILE A 160 11.30 -1.91 -6.12
CA ILE A 160 11.33 -3.35 -5.88
C ILE A 160 12.03 -4.01 -7.05
N ASP A 161 13.08 -4.75 -6.74
CA ASP A 161 13.82 -5.60 -7.67
C ASP A 161 13.97 -6.99 -7.07
N TYR A 162 14.63 -7.90 -7.76
CA TYR A 162 14.94 -9.24 -7.26
C TYR A 162 16.43 -9.53 -7.38
N LEU A 163 16.99 -10.14 -6.34
CA LEU A 163 18.39 -10.54 -6.29
C LEU A 163 18.48 -12.03 -5.98
N SER A 164 19.55 -12.67 -6.44
CA SER A 164 19.82 -14.06 -6.10
C SER A 164 19.96 -14.19 -4.58
N ARG A 165 19.24 -15.15 -3.99
CA ARG A 165 19.15 -15.37 -2.55
C ARG A 165 20.46 -15.79 -1.93
N SER A 166 21.37 -16.37 -2.71
CA SER A 166 22.73 -16.75 -2.30
C SER A 166 23.74 -15.62 -2.43
N ASN A 167 23.37 -14.48 -3.03
CA ASN A 167 24.27 -13.37 -3.27
C ASN A 167 24.33 -12.40 -2.08
N ALA A 168 25.53 -12.16 -1.56
CA ALA A 168 25.80 -11.23 -0.48
C ALA A 168 26.39 -9.92 -1.01
N TYR A 169 25.68 -9.22 -1.90
CA TYR A 169 26.13 -7.92 -2.40
C TYR A 169 26.41 -6.94 -1.25
N SER A 170 27.40 -6.06 -1.48
CA SER A 170 27.94 -5.12 -0.48
C SER A 170 26.89 -4.18 0.13
N TYR A 171 25.73 -4.04 -0.51
CA TYR A 171 24.68 -3.10 -0.15
C TYR A 171 23.38 -3.79 0.30
N ASN A 172 23.38 -5.10 0.60
CA ASN A 172 22.19 -5.77 1.14
C ASN A 172 22.13 -5.63 2.66
N ALA A 173 20.98 -5.23 3.19
CA ALA A 173 20.74 -5.00 4.61
C ALA A 173 19.52 -5.76 5.13
N VAL A 174 19.57 -6.09 6.43
CA VAL A 174 18.50 -6.78 7.15
C VAL A 174 17.71 -5.80 7.99
N ARG A 175 16.41 -5.76 7.75
CA ARG A 175 15.41 -5.23 8.67
C ARG A 175 14.40 -6.34 8.93
N CYS A 176 13.97 -6.48 10.17
CA CYS A 176 13.00 -7.49 10.56
C CYS A 176 11.69 -6.84 10.98
N VAL A 177 10.63 -7.65 11.05
CA VAL A 177 9.33 -7.29 11.59
C VAL A 177 8.90 -8.32 12.63
N ARG A 178 8.15 -7.88 13.64
CA ARG A 178 7.54 -8.83 14.58
C ARG A 178 6.52 -9.69 13.84
N SER A 179 6.57 -11.00 14.09
CA SER A 179 5.51 -11.90 13.67
C SER A 179 4.20 -11.46 14.35
N ARG A 180 3.11 -11.42 13.57
CA ARG A 180 1.77 -11.16 14.11
C ARG A 180 1.19 -12.45 14.66
#